data_AF-A9H039-F1
#
_entry.id   AF-A9H039-F1
#
_cell.length_a   1.000
_cell.length_b   1.000
_cell.length_c   1.000
_cell.angle_alpha   90.00
_cell.angle_beta   90.00
_cell.angle_gamma   90.00
#
_symmetry.space_group_name_H-M   'P 1'
#
loop_
_entity.id
_entity.type
_entity.pdbx_description
1 polymer ?
#
loop_
_entity_poly.entity_id
_entity_poly.type
_entity_poly.pdbx_seq_one_letter_code
_entity_poly.pdbx_strand_id
1 'polypeptide(L)' 'MAEITGRELHLAKKALAIAVLAIERQPRPFQSYSDMQDMKGLLDLLVPGDIELAFYARSARIAVTGDPD' A
#
# COMPACT_ATOMS: atom_id res chain seq x y z
N MET A 1 -2.56 5.75 23.38
CA MET A 1 -2.77 5.75 21.91
C MET A 1 -3.90 4.79 21.61
N ALA A 2 -4.78 5.11 20.66
CA ALA A 2 -5.82 4.17 20.23
C ALA A 2 -5.17 2.97 19.52
N GLU A 3 -5.68 1.78 19.79
CA GLU A 3 -5.25 0.56 19.12
C GLU A 3 -5.93 0.46 17.75
N ILE A 4 -5.14 0.43 16.67
CA ILE A 4 -5.67 0.30 15.30
C ILE A 4 -6.03 -1.16 15.06
N THR A 5 -7.32 -1.49 15.04
CA THR A 5 -7.80 -2.86 14.87
C THR A 5 -8.94 -2.96 13.85
N GLY A 6 -9.30 -4.19 13.47
CA GLY A 6 -10.45 -4.48 12.61
C GLY A 6 -10.53 -3.60 11.36
N ARG A 7 -11.54 -2.74 11.28
CA ARG A 7 -11.78 -1.86 10.14
C ARG A 7 -10.69 -0.81 9.97
N GLU A 8 -10.16 -0.26 11.05
CA GLU A 8 -9.12 0.78 10.99
C GLU A 8 -7.83 0.20 10.41
N LEU A 9 -7.46 -1.00 10.88
CA LEU A 9 -6.31 -1.73 10.34
C LEU A 9 -6.50 -2.04 8.85
N HIS A 10 -7.71 -2.45 8.44
CA HIS A 10 -8.01 -2.68 7.03
C HIS A 10 -7.87 -1.42 6.17
N LEU A 11 -8.27 -0.25 6.69
CA LEU A 11 -8.08 1.03 6.01
C LEU A 11 -6.61 1.43 5.93
N ALA A 12 -5.83 1.20 6.99
CA ALA A 12 -4.40 1.46 7.00
C ALA A 12 -3.66 0.61 5.94
N LYS A 13 -3.97 -0.69 5.85
CA LYS A 13 -3.42 -1.59 4.82
C LYS A 13 -3.72 -1.10 3.40
N LYS A 14 -4.97 -0.67 3.14
CA LYS A 14 -5.36 -0.07 1.85
C LYS A 14 -4.59 1.22 1.55
N ALA A 15 -4.50 2.11 2.52
CA ALA A 15 -3.80 3.39 2.36
C ALA A 15 -2.31 3.17 2.04
N LEU A 16 -1.65 2.25 2.75
CA LEU A 16 -0.26 1.88 2.49
C LEU A 16 -0.07 1.32 1.08
N ALA A 17 -0.91 0.37 0.65
CA ALA A 17 -0.81 -0.20 -0.69
C ALA A 17 -0.99 0.86 -1.80
N ILE A 18 -1.93 1.79 -1.63
CA ILE A 18 -2.14 2.91 -2.54
C ILE A 18 -0.92 3.84 -2.56
N ALA A 19 -0.39 4.19 -1.39
CA ALA A 19 0.77 5.08 -1.29
C ALA A 19 2.02 4.47 -1.93
N VAL A 20 2.30 3.19 -1.67
CA VAL A 20 3.41 2.45 -2.29
C VAL A 20 3.30 2.51 -3.81
N LEU A 21 2.15 2.15 -4.37
CA LEU A 21 1.96 2.14 -5.82
C LEU A 21 2.01 3.55 -6.42
N ALA A 22 1.41 4.54 -5.75
CA ALA A 22 1.41 5.92 -6.23
C ALA A 22 2.83 6.49 -6.29
N ILE A 23 3.65 6.24 -5.26
CA ILE A 23 5.05 6.69 -5.24
C ILE A 23 5.90 5.89 -6.23
N GLU A 24 5.71 4.57 -6.33
CA GLU A 24 6.42 3.71 -7.28
C GLU A 24 6.23 4.16 -8.73
N ARG A 25 5.04 4.66 -9.06
CA ARG A 25 4.70 5.14 -10.41
C ARG A 25 5.15 6.57 -10.72
N GLN A 26 5.65 7.32 -9.74
CA GLN A 26 6.14 8.67 -10.02
C GLN A 26 7.40 8.64 -10.90
N PRO A 27 7.48 9.51 -11.91
CA PRO A 27 8.67 9.61 -12.75
C PRO A 27 9.87 10.12 -11.93
N ARG A 28 11.04 9.55 -12.21
CA ARG A 28 12.31 10.07 -11.68
C ARG A 28 12.55 11.49 -12.21
N PRO A 29 13.16 12.41 -11.42
CA PRO A 29 13.86 12.19 -10.14
C PRO A 29 13.00 12.34 -8.87
N PHE A 30 11.72 12.68 -8.98
CA PHE A 30 10.89 13.11 -7.84
C PHE A 30 10.21 11.98 -7.05
N GLN A 31 10.60 10.73 -7.29
CA GLN A 31 10.08 9.59 -6.53
C GLN A 31 10.63 9.61 -5.10
N SER A 32 9.75 9.69 -4.10
CA SER A 32 10.11 9.56 -2.69
C SER A 32 10.42 8.10 -2.30
N TYR A 33 11.56 7.60 -2.76
CA TYR A 33 11.92 6.19 -2.63
C TYR A 33 12.03 5.72 -1.18
N SER A 34 12.54 6.56 -0.28
CA SER A 34 12.66 6.22 1.15
C SER A 34 11.28 5.97 1.77
N ASP A 35 10.36 6.91 1.60
CA ASP A 35 8.99 6.80 2.13
C ASP A 35 8.28 5.56 1.59
N MET A 36 8.45 5.26 0.30
CA MET A 36 7.90 4.07 -0.33
C MET A 36 8.43 2.77 0.31
N GLN A 37 9.73 2.68 0.60
CA GLN A 37 10.32 1.51 1.24
C GLN A 37 9.81 1.33 2.68
N ASP A 38 9.72 2.43 3.44
CA ASP A 38 9.18 2.38 4.81
C ASP A 38 7.72 1.90 4.81
N MET A 39 6.89 2.45 3.90
CA MET A 39 5.49 2.05 3.75
C MET A 39 5.35 0.59 3.29
N LYS A 40 6.22 0.15 2.38
CA LYS A 40 6.24 -1.25 1.91
C LYS A 40 6.61 -2.20 3.04
N GLY A 41 7.66 -1.89 3.82
CA GLY A 41 8.07 -2.70 4.96
C GLY A 41 6.97 -2.81 6.02
N LEU A 42 6.27 -1.71 6.32
CA LEU A 42 5.12 -1.77 7.23
C LEU A 42 3.97 -2.60 6.64
N LEU A 43 3.68 -2.49 5.34
CA LEU A 43 2.64 -3.28 4.70
C LEU A 43 2.96 -4.78 4.77
N ASP A 44 4.20 -5.17 4.51
CA ASP A 44 4.67 -6.57 4.59
C ASP A 44 4.51 -7.13 6.02
N LEU A 45 4.77 -6.31 7.05
CA LEU A 45 4.56 -6.70 8.46
C LEU A 45 3.07 -6.88 8.79
N LEU A 46 2.21 -6.01 8.26
CA LEU A 46 0.76 -6.05 8.54
C LEU A 46 0.02 -7.10 7.70
N VAL A 47 0.61 -7.52 6.58
CA VAL A 47 0.00 -8.42 5.58
C VAL A 47 1.00 -9.53 5.21
N PRO A 48 1.26 -10.49 6.13
CA PRO A 48 2.27 -11.53 5.90
C PRO A 48 1.84 -12.59 4.86
N GLY A 49 0.57 -12.61 4.46
CA GLY A 49 0.05 -13.60 3.52
C GLY A 49 -0.03 -13.06 2.08
N ASP A 50 0.56 -13.81 1.14
CA ASP A 50 0.60 -13.43 -0.29
C ASP A 50 -0.78 -13.18 -0.90
N ILE A 51 -1.80 -13.93 -0.48
CA ILE A 51 -3.18 -13.77 -0.97
C ILE A 51 -3.77 -12.43 -0.51
N GLU A 52 -3.56 -12.06 0.76
CA GLU A 52 -4.05 -10.80 1.30
C GLU A 52 -3.28 -9.62 0.68
N LEU A 53 -1.98 -9.78 0.46
CA LEU A 53 -1.15 -8.77 -0.21
C LEU A 53 -1.60 -8.55 -1.65
N ALA A 54 -1.84 -9.62 -2.41
CA ALA A 54 -2.37 -9.55 -3.78
C ALA A 54 -3.73 -8.84 -3.84
N PHE A 55 -4.60 -9.06 -2.84
CA PHE A 55 -5.87 -8.34 -2.73
C PHE A 55 -5.68 -6.82 -2.58
N TYR A 56 -4.80 -6.38 -1.68
CA TYR A 56 -4.53 -4.94 -1.53
C TYR A 56 -3.81 -4.35 -2.73
N ALA A 57 -2.86 -5.07 -3.34
CA ALA A 57 -2.17 -4.63 -4.54
C ALA A 57 -3.15 -4.39 -5.70
N ARG A 58 -4.08 -5.32 -5.93
CA ARG A 58 -5.15 -5.16 -6.92
C ARG A 58 -6.05 -3.97 -6.59
N SER A 59 -6.46 -3.83 -5.32
CA SER A 59 -7.27 -2.68 -4.88
C SER A 59 -6.55 -1.35 -5.07
N ALA A 60 -5.23 -1.30 -4.84
CA ALA A 60 -4.41 -0.12 -5.03
C ALA A 60 -4.26 0.23 -6.51
N ARG A 61 -4.10 -0.77 -7.38
CA ARG A 61 -4.03 -0.57 -8.83
C ARG A 61 -5.29 0.10 -9.36
N ILE A 62 -6.46 -0.43 -9.02
CA ILE A 62 -7.74 0.20 -9.39
C ILE A 62 -7.81 1.65 -8.90
N ALA A 63 -7.36 1.92 -7.66
CA ALA A 63 -7.42 3.26 -7.09
C ALA A 63 -6.45 4.26 -7.76
N VAL A 64 -5.26 3.80 -8.17
CA VAL A 64 -4.19 4.67 -8.72
C VAL A 64 -4.28 4.81 -10.23
N THR A 65 -4.69 3.76 -10.94
CA THR A 65 -4.68 3.71 -12.41
C THR A 65 -6.06 3.61 -13.03
N GLY A 66 -7.09 3.27 -12.25
CA GLY A 66 -8.41 2.91 -12.79
C GLY A 66 -8.48 1.52 -13.41
N ASP A 67 -7.38 0.74 -13.35
CA ASP A 67 -7.26 -0.57 -13.99
C ASP A 67 -7.01 -1.67 -12.93
N PRO A 68 -7.74 -2.79 -12.95
CA PRO A 68 -7.44 -3.93 -12.09
C PRO A 68 -6.17 -4.73 -12.45
N ASP A 69 -5.68 -4.64 -13.69
CA ASP A 69 -4.63 -5.52 -14.23
C ASP A 69 -3.23 -4.89 -14.18
#